data_AF-O28254-F1
#
_entry.id   AF-O28254-F1
#
_cell.length_a   1.000
_cell.length_b   1.000
_cell.length_c   1.000
_cell.angle_alpha   90.00
_cell.angle_beta   90.00
_cell.angle_gamma   90.00
#
_symmetry.space_group_name_H-M   'P 1'
#
loop_
_entity.id
_entity.type
_entity.pdbx_description
1 polymer ?
#
loop_
_entity_poly.entity_id
_entity_poly.type
_entity_poly.pdbx_seq_one_letter_code
_entity_poly.pdbx_strand_id
1 'polypeptide(L)'
;MVDLDEFEVVLEELVKEVKRRDTIAAVLISTSFVLFGFLALVLLNVIRLEEFMRGIVAIVSLIAIWVLMTAGVYILLSMPLPELPTRIVADSKGVMELMKRNYGGKIYITRQSYRNLPPKVGARMNLEIVDVSDEEVAKYLNHGVELAESIAAAKKLKAKVVSDRKMKVDGVEIIKAEDLF
;
A
#
# COMPACT_ATOMS: atom_id res chain seq x y z
N MET A 1 23.27 -12.32 6.43
CA MET A 1 22.35 -13.48 6.66
C MET A 1 21.47 -13.27 7.89
N VAL A 2 21.52 -12.10 8.51
CA VAL A 2 20.49 -11.57 9.40
C VAL A 2 19.97 -10.37 8.62
N ASP A 3 19.07 -10.55 7.66
CA ASP A 3 18.69 -9.42 6.77
C ASP A 3 17.26 -9.52 6.19
N LEU A 4 16.67 -10.69 5.99
CA LEU A 4 15.32 -10.80 5.41
C LEU A 4 14.24 -11.00 6.47
N ASP A 5 14.40 -11.98 7.37
CA ASP A 5 13.41 -12.26 8.41
C ASP A 5 13.29 -11.09 9.39
N GLU A 6 14.42 -10.46 9.77
CA GLU A 6 14.39 -9.27 10.63
C GLU A 6 13.72 -8.08 9.92
N PHE A 7 13.94 -7.93 8.61
CA PHE A 7 13.26 -6.91 7.82
C PHE A 7 11.75 -7.16 7.72
N GLU A 8 11.33 -8.41 7.50
CA GLU A 8 9.91 -8.77 7.48
C GLU A 8 9.25 -8.54 8.84
N VAL A 9 9.91 -8.89 9.94
CA VAL A 9 9.43 -8.62 11.31
C VAL A 9 9.31 -7.12 11.58
N VAL A 10 10.35 -6.35 11.28
CA VAL A 10 10.34 -4.88 11.43
C VAL A 10 9.23 -4.26 10.57
N LEU A 11 8.99 -4.78 9.37
CA LEU A 11 7.95 -4.29 8.47
C LEU A 11 6.54 -4.67 8.95
N GLU A 12 6.36 -5.87 9.51
CA GLU A 12 5.11 -6.27 10.13
C GLU A 12 4.81 -5.41 11.37
N GLU A 13 5.83 -5.11 12.18
CA GLU A 13 5.72 -4.19 13.32
C GLU A 13 5.36 -2.78 12.86
N LEU A 14 6.05 -2.23 11.85
CA LEU A 14 5.72 -0.94 11.23
C LEU A 14 4.27 -0.91 10.72
N VAL A 15 3.81 -1.96 10.04
CA VAL A 15 2.42 -2.05 9.55
C VAL A 15 1.43 -2.11 10.72
N LYS A 16 1.75 -2.85 11.80
CA LYS A 16 0.91 -2.90 13.01
C LYS A 16 0.83 -1.54 13.69
N GLU A 17 1.96 -0.84 13.82
CA GLU A 17 2.02 0.51 14.38
C GLU A 17 1.20 1.50 13.56
N VAL A 18 1.34 1.46 12.23
CA VAL A 18 0.57 2.30 11.31
C VAL A 18 -0.93 2.00 11.41
N LYS A 19 -1.34 0.73 11.42
CA LYS A 19 -2.76 0.36 11.62
C LYS A 19 -3.30 0.82 12.96
N ARG A 20 -2.52 0.66 14.04
CA ARG A 20 -2.91 1.13 15.38
C ARG A 20 -3.08 2.64 15.39
N ARG A 21 -2.16 3.37 14.76
CA ARG A 21 -2.21 4.83 14.59
C ARG A 21 -3.46 5.27 13.83
N ASP A 22 -3.73 4.67 12.67
CA ASP A 22 -4.90 5.01 11.86
C ASP A 22 -6.20 4.71 12.61
N THR A 23 -6.22 3.62 13.40
CA THR A 23 -7.36 3.30 14.29
C THR A 23 -7.53 4.36 15.38
N ILE A 24 -6.45 4.80 16.04
CA ILE A 24 -6.51 5.86 17.06
C ILE A 24 -7.01 7.17 16.44
N ALA A 25 -6.49 7.57 15.28
CA ALA A 25 -6.95 8.76 14.58
C ALA A 25 -8.43 8.67 14.21
N ALA A 26 -8.88 7.52 13.68
CA ALA A 26 -10.28 7.28 13.37
C ALA A 26 -11.16 7.37 14.62
N VAL A 27 -10.72 6.84 15.77
CA VAL A 27 -11.43 6.93 17.05
C VAL A 27 -11.51 8.38 17.53
N LEU A 28 -10.44 9.17 17.43
CA LEU A 28 -10.44 10.59 17.81
C LEU A 28 -11.43 11.40 16.94
N ILE A 29 -11.40 11.17 15.63
CA ILE A 29 -12.31 11.83 14.67
C ILE A 29 -13.77 11.40 14.94
N SER A 30 -14.02 10.10 15.13
CA SER A 30 -15.36 9.57 15.44
C SER A 30 -15.90 10.13 16.76
N THR A 31 -15.07 10.18 17.80
CA THR A 31 -15.43 10.79 19.10
C THR A 31 -15.77 12.27 18.95
N SER A 32 -15.06 12.99 18.06
CA SER A 32 -15.36 14.38 17.75
C SER A 32 -16.74 14.55 17.11
N PHE A 33 -17.15 13.65 16.21
CA PHE A 33 -18.51 13.66 15.63
C PHE A 33 -19.59 13.38 16.68
N VAL A 34 -19.35 12.45 17.60
CA VAL A 34 -20.29 12.16 18.71
C VAL A 34 -20.44 13.39 19.61
N LEU A 35 -19.33 14.05 19.97
CA LEU A 35 -19.36 15.28 20.77
C LEU A 35 -20.06 16.42 20.04
N PHE A 36 -19.92 16.51 18.71
CA PHE A 36 -20.67 17.47 17.90
C PHE A 36 -22.18 17.19 17.96
N GLY A 37 -22.59 15.91 17.91
CA GLY A 37 -23.99 15.52 18.12
C GLY A 37 -24.50 15.92 19.50
N PHE A 38 -23.71 15.69 20.56
CA PHE A 38 -24.05 16.12 21.91
C PHE A 38 -24.20 17.65 22.01
N LEU A 39 -23.25 18.40 21.43
CA LEU A 39 -23.32 19.85 21.34
C LEU A 39 -24.60 20.32 20.63
N ALA A 40 -24.98 19.67 19.53
CA ALA A 40 -26.22 19.99 18.82
C ALA A 40 -27.46 19.77 19.70
N LEU A 41 -27.51 18.69 20.49
CA LEU A 41 -28.62 18.44 21.43
C LEU A 41 -28.72 19.51 22.53
N VAL A 42 -27.57 19.98 23.04
CA VAL A 42 -27.49 21.07 24.00
C VAL A 42 -27.99 22.39 23.38
N LEU A 43 -27.59 22.69 22.15
CA LEU A 43 -27.99 23.92 21.45
C LEU A 43 -29.47 23.92 21.02
N LEU A 44 -30.01 22.76 20.63
CA LEU A 44 -31.43 22.61 20.27
C LEU A 44 -32.38 22.61 21.48
N ASN A 45 -31.86 22.82 22.71
CA ASN A 45 -32.62 22.73 23.96
C ASN A 45 -33.32 21.38 24.18
N VAL A 46 -32.84 20.31 23.54
CA VAL A 46 -33.33 18.95 23.83
C VAL A 46 -32.95 18.57 25.26
N ILE A 47 -31.74 18.98 25.68
CA ILE A 47 -31.29 18.90 27.07
C ILE A 47 -31.56 20.25 27.73
N ARG A 48 -32.52 20.28 28.67
CA ARG A 48 -32.86 21.50 29.42
C ARG A 48 -31.77 21.81 30.45
N LEU A 49 -30.82 22.65 30.05
CA LEU A 49 -29.84 23.26 30.94
C LEU A 49 -30.24 24.71 31.22
N GLU A 50 -29.86 25.22 32.39
CA GLU A 50 -29.90 26.66 32.67
C GLU A 50 -29.05 27.42 31.64
N GLU A 51 -29.48 28.63 31.27
CA GLU A 51 -28.86 29.41 30.17
C GLU A 51 -27.35 29.62 30.38
N PHE A 52 -26.95 29.91 31.62
CA PHE A 52 -25.55 30.05 32.01
C PHE A 52 -24.74 28.75 31.81
N MET A 53 -25.28 27.62 32.27
CA MET A 53 -24.62 26.31 32.13
C MET A 53 -24.57 25.85 30.67
N ARG A 54 -25.58 26.20 29.86
CA ARG A 54 -25.61 25.89 28.42
C ARG A 54 -24.43 26.52 27.70
N GLY A 55 -24.14 27.79 27.99
CA GLY A 55 -23.00 28.52 27.42
C GLY A 55 -21.66 27.85 27.75
N ILE A 56 -21.46 27.48 29.03
CA ILE A 56 -20.24 26.81 29.48
C ILE A 56 -20.06 25.46 28.80
N VAL A 57 -21.09 24.61 28.80
CA VAL A 57 -21.04 23.28 28.16
C VAL A 57 -20.73 23.42 26.68
N ALA A 58 -21.39 24.37 25.99
CA ALA A 58 -21.13 24.59 24.57
C ALA A 58 -19.69 24.98 24.27
N ILE A 59 -19.11 25.91 25.04
CA ILE A 59 -17.72 26.35 24.87
C ILE A 59 -16.74 25.20 25.15
N VAL A 60 -16.92 24.48 26.26
CA VAL A 60 -16.04 23.35 26.63
C VAL A 60 -16.11 22.24 25.59
N SER A 61 -17.32 21.87 25.13
CA SER A 61 -17.49 20.87 24.08
C SER A 61 -16.85 21.31 22.76
N LEU A 62 -16.98 22.58 22.37
CA LEU A 62 -16.35 23.11 21.15
C LEU A 62 -14.82 23.02 21.22
N ILE A 63 -14.22 23.41 22.35
CA ILE A 63 -12.77 23.30 22.55
C ILE A 63 -12.33 21.82 22.47
N ALA A 64 -13.06 20.91 23.13
CA ALA A 64 -12.75 19.48 23.10
C ALA A 64 -12.83 18.89 21.68
N ILE A 65 -13.89 19.21 20.92
CA ILE A 65 -14.04 18.80 19.52
C ILE A 65 -12.86 19.30 18.69
N TRP A 66 -12.49 20.57 18.86
CA TRP A 66 -11.40 21.17 18.11
C TRP A 66 -10.06 20.51 18.39
N VAL A 67 -9.74 20.23 19.65
CA VAL A 67 -8.49 19.55 20.06
C VAL A 67 -8.46 18.12 19.49
N LEU A 68 -9.55 17.36 19.61
CA LEU A 68 -9.62 15.98 19.13
C LEU A 68 -9.50 15.89 17.60
N MET A 69 -10.16 16.80 16.87
CA MET A 69 -10.04 16.89 15.41
C MET A 69 -8.62 17.24 14.98
N THR A 70 -8.01 18.24 15.63
CA THR A 70 -6.63 18.67 15.31
C THR A 70 -5.64 17.53 15.59
N ALA A 71 -5.78 16.83 16.72
CA ALA A 71 -4.94 15.68 17.05
C ALA A 71 -5.14 14.51 16.07
N GLY A 72 -6.39 14.18 15.72
CA GLY A 72 -6.69 13.11 14.78
C GLY A 72 -6.11 13.38 13.39
N VAL A 73 -6.29 14.59 12.86
CA VAL A 73 -5.73 15.01 11.56
C VAL A 73 -4.20 15.05 11.59
N TYR A 74 -3.60 15.56 12.68
CA TYR A 74 -2.15 15.56 12.84
C TYR A 74 -1.56 14.14 12.81
N ILE A 75 -2.19 13.20 13.51
CA ILE A 75 -1.76 11.80 13.53
C ILE A 75 -1.84 11.17 12.13
N LEU A 76 -2.86 11.51 11.33
CA LEU A 76 -2.99 11.01 9.96
C LEU A 76 -1.93 11.61 9.01
N LEU A 77 -1.60 12.89 9.16
CA LEU A 77 -0.71 13.60 8.22
C LEU A 77 0.77 13.48 8.55
N SER A 78 1.13 13.35 9.84
CA SER A 78 2.53 13.44 10.30
C SER A 78 3.41 12.25 9.92
N MET A 79 2.83 11.15 9.41
CA MET A 79 3.58 9.95 9.05
C MET A 79 2.95 9.32 7.81
N PRO A 80 3.44 9.63 6.59
CA PRO A 80 2.96 8.96 5.38
C PRO A 80 3.13 7.45 5.55
N LEU A 81 2.13 6.69 5.08
CA LEU A 81 2.22 5.23 4.98
C LEU A 81 3.56 4.89 4.34
N PRO A 82 4.41 4.05 4.95
CA PRO A 82 5.53 3.50 4.20
C PRO A 82 4.92 2.83 2.97
N GLU A 83 5.35 3.25 1.78
CA GLU A 83 4.94 2.60 0.54
C GLU A 83 5.26 1.13 0.72
N LEU A 84 4.24 0.27 0.67
CA LEU A 84 4.44 -1.18 0.71
C LEU A 84 5.54 -1.50 -0.30
N PRO A 85 6.55 -2.31 0.05
CA PRO A 85 7.67 -2.58 -0.83
C PRO A 85 7.10 -2.97 -2.18
N THR A 86 7.39 -2.18 -3.21
CA THR A 86 6.84 -2.41 -4.54
C THR A 86 7.29 -3.79 -4.96
N ARG A 87 6.36 -4.75 -4.90
CA ARG A 87 6.60 -6.09 -5.43
C ARG A 87 6.83 -5.92 -6.92
N ILE A 88 7.87 -6.54 -7.44
CA ILE A 88 8.23 -6.46 -8.85
C ILE A 88 7.99 -7.83 -9.45
N VAL A 89 7.16 -7.87 -10.48
CA VAL A 89 7.14 -8.99 -11.41
C VAL A 89 7.97 -8.58 -12.62
N ALA A 90 8.82 -9.45 -13.14
CA ALA A 90 9.61 -9.12 -14.32
C ALA A 90 9.53 -10.23 -15.38
N ASP A 91 9.46 -9.83 -16.65
CA ASP A 91 9.68 -10.75 -17.76
C ASP A 91 11.18 -11.07 -17.90
N SER A 92 11.55 -12.03 -18.75
CA SER A 92 12.95 -12.44 -18.93
C SER A 92 13.86 -11.28 -19.31
N LYS A 93 13.39 -10.35 -20.14
CA LYS A 93 14.14 -9.13 -20.51
C LYS A 93 14.31 -8.18 -19.33
N GLY A 94 13.26 -7.97 -18.56
CA GLY A 94 13.22 -7.13 -17.37
C GLY A 94 14.17 -7.66 -16.30
N VAL A 95 14.19 -8.97 -16.06
CA VAL A 95 15.14 -9.60 -15.12
C VAL A 95 16.59 -9.40 -15.58
N MET A 96 16.87 -9.57 -16.87
CA MET A 96 18.22 -9.34 -17.39
C MET A 96 18.68 -7.90 -17.17
N GLU A 97 17.78 -6.93 -17.32
CA GLU A 97 18.09 -5.52 -17.11
C GLU A 97 18.23 -5.17 -15.62
N LEU A 98 17.39 -5.74 -14.75
CA LEU A 98 17.52 -5.61 -13.30
C LEU A 98 18.83 -6.22 -12.79
N MET A 99 19.28 -7.32 -13.38
CA MET A 99 20.57 -7.93 -13.05
C MET A 99 21.75 -7.02 -13.40
N LYS A 100 21.73 -6.35 -14.57
CA LYS A 100 22.79 -5.39 -14.94
C LYS A 100 22.88 -4.22 -13.98
N ARG A 101 21.76 -3.84 -13.37
CA ARG A 101 21.66 -2.74 -12.41
C ARG A 101 21.89 -3.17 -10.97
N ASN A 102 22.25 -4.44 -10.73
CA ASN A 102 22.45 -5.02 -9.40
C ASN A 102 21.24 -4.81 -8.47
N TYR A 103 20.02 -5.01 -8.99
CA TYR A 103 18.84 -4.97 -8.15
C TYR A 103 18.89 -6.07 -7.08
N GLY A 104 18.97 -5.68 -5.80
CA GLY A 104 19.10 -6.59 -4.67
C GLY A 104 17.77 -7.09 -4.08
N GLY A 105 16.64 -6.58 -4.55
CA GLY A 105 15.32 -6.96 -4.04
C GLY A 105 14.81 -8.29 -4.60
N LYS A 106 13.70 -8.76 -4.02
CA LYS A 106 12.99 -9.96 -4.47
C LYS A 106 12.25 -9.69 -5.78
N ILE A 107 12.46 -10.54 -6.78
CA ILE A 107 11.78 -10.44 -8.09
C ILE A 107 10.88 -11.65 -8.26
N TYR A 108 9.61 -11.39 -8.54
CA TYR A 108 8.65 -12.43 -8.89
C TYR A 108 8.70 -12.69 -10.39
N ILE A 109 8.67 -13.96 -10.78
CA ILE A 109 8.77 -14.36 -12.18
C ILE A 109 7.81 -15.52 -12.46
N THR A 110 7.28 -15.60 -13.67
CA THR A 110 6.43 -16.73 -14.05
C THR A 110 7.28 -17.93 -14.46
N ARG A 111 6.67 -19.12 -14.47
CA ARG A 111 7.36 -20.36 -14.86
C ARG A 111 7.91 -20.29 -16.29
N GLN A 112 7.21 -19.63 -17.21
CA GLN A 112 7.67 -19.47 -18.59
C GLN A 112 8.87 -18.53 -18.66
N SER A 113 8.79 -17.34 -18.04
CA SER A 113 9.92 -16.40 -18.02
C SER A 113 11.16 -16.99 -17.35
N TYR A 114 11.00 -17.77 -16.27
CA TYR A 114 12.12 -18.44 -15.61
C TYR A 114 12.84 -19.44 -16.53
N ARG A 115 12.12 -20.17 -17.38
CA ARG A 115 12.73 -21.10 -18.36
C ARG A 115 13.51 -20.38 -19.46
N ASN A 116 13.13 -19.15 -19.79
CA ASN A 116 13.80 -18.34 -20.81
C ASN A 116 15.09 -17.68 -20.29
N LEU A 117 15.34 -17.72 -18.98
CA LEU A 117 16.52 -17.10 -18.40
C LEU A 117 17.75 -18.02 -18.46
N PRO A 118 18.96 -17.46 -18.70
CA PRO A 118 20.19 -18.20 -18.50
C PRO A 118 20.31 -18.72 -17.06
N PRO A 119 20.76 -19.97 -16.83
CA PRO A 119 20.84 -20.55 -15.48
C PRO A 119 21.65 -19.73 -14.47
N LYS A 120 22.63 -18.95 -14.96
CA LYS A 120 23.45 -18.05 -14.13
C LYS A 120 22.65 -16.93 -13.48
N VAL A 121 21.54 -16.51 -14.08
CA VAL A 121 20.69 -15.43 -13.58
C VAL A 121 19.89 -15.91 -12.37
N GLY A 122 19.32 -17.10 -12.44
CA GLY A 122 18.56 -17.70 -11.33
C GLY A 122 19.39 -17.92 -10.06
N ALA A 123 20.71 -18.13 -10.20
CA ALA A 123 21.62 -18.26 -9.06
C ALA A 123 22.09 -16.90 -8.47
N ARG A 124 21.99 -15.81 -9.24
CA ARG A 124 22.49 -14.47 -8.85
C ARG A 124 21.40 -13.54 -8.34
N MET A 125 20.17 -13.75 -8.79
CA MET A 125 19.02 -12.90 -8.47
C MET A 125 18.10 -13.63 -7.47
N ASN A 126 17.46 -12.88 -6.57
CA ASN A 126 16.47 -13.43 -5.65
C ASN A 126 15.12 -13.62 -6.36
N LEU A 127 15.00 -14.69 -7.16
CA LEU A 127 13.80 -14.98 -7.96
C LEU A 127 12.82 -15.87 -7.20
N GLU A 128 11.54 -15.51 -7.21
CA GLU A 128 10.44 -16.36 -6.73
C GLU A 128 9.48 -16.69 -7.88
N ILE A 129 9.22 -17.97 -8.10
CA ILE A 129 8.33 -18.42 -9.17
C ILE A 129 6.87 -18.30 -8.71
N VAL A 130 6.05 -17.66 -9.52
CA VAL A 130 4.62 -17.49 -9.28
C VAL A 130 3.82 -18.15 -10.38
N ASP A 131 2.92 -19.05 -9.97
CA ASP A 131 1.98 -19.69 -10.88
C ASP A 131 0.71 -18.83 -11.03
N VAL A 132 0.30 -18.64 -12.29
CA VAL A 132 -0.87 -17.88 -12.74
C VAL A 132 -1.82 -18.82 -13.49
N SER A 133 -3.12 -18.52 -13.47
CA SER A 133 -4.11 -19.32 -14.19
C SER A 133 -4.16 -18.91 -15.67
N ASP A 134 -4.27 -19.90 -16.56
CA ASP A 134 -4.36 -19.68 -18.00
C ASP A 134 -5.52 -18.74 -18.39
N GLU A 135 -6.61 -18.77 -17.62
CA GLU A 135 -7.77 -17.88 -17.80
C GLU A 135 -7.44 -16.40 -17.60
N GLU A 136 -6.57 -16.07 -16.64
CA GLU A 136 -6.12 -14.69 -16.42
C GLU A 136 -5.14 -14.25 -17.50
N VAL A 137 -4.24 -15.14 -17.91
CA VAL A 137 -3.26 -14.90 -18.97
C VAL A 137 -3.95 -14.63 -20.31
N ALA A 138 -5.02 -15.37 -20.62
CA ALA A 138 -5.80 -15.22 -21.85
C ALA A 138 -6.27 -13.77 -22.10
N LYS A 139 -6.59 -13.02 -21.03
CA LYS A 139 -7.06 -11.64 -21.12
C LYS A 139 -5.99 -10.66 -21.62
N TYR A 140 -4.71 -10.99 -21.44
CA TYR A 140 -3.59 -10.10 -21.75
C TYR A 140 -2.71 -10.60 -22.92
N LEU A 141 -3.09 -11.70 -23.58
CA LEU A 141 -2.33 -12.31 -24.69
C LEU A 141 -1.98 -11.35 -25.84
N ASN A 142 -2.77 -10.29 -26.03
CA ASN A 142 -2.51 -9.24 -27.02
C ASN A 142 -1.14 -8.56 -26.85
N HIS A 143 -0.53 -8.63 -25.66
CA HIS A 143 0.77 -8.06 -25.36
C HIS A 143 1.95 -9.03 -25.55
N GLY A 144 1.68 -10.27 -25.94
CA GLY A 144 2.65 -11.38 -26.00
C GLY A 144 2.54 -12.29 -24.78
N VAL A 145 2.80 -13.59 -24.97
CA VAL A 145 2.56 -14.62 -23.94
C VAL A 145 3.31 -14.32 -22.64
N GLU A 146 4.60 -13.99 -22.74
CA GLU A 146 5.45 -13.75 -21.59
C GLU A 146 5.01 -12.52 -20.77
N LEU A 147 4.70 -11.42 -21.45
CA LEU A 147 4.23 -10.20 -20.80
C LEU A 147 2.82 -10.39 -20.24
N ALA A 148 1.96 -11.18 -20.90
CA ALA A 148 0.63 -11.52 -20.41
C ALA A 148 0.69 -12.29 -19.09
N GLU A 149 1.58 -13.28 -18.98
CA GLU A 149 1.79 -14.00 -17.72
C GLU A 149 2.30 -13.07 -16.61
N SER A 150 3.23 -12.17 -16.94
CA SER A 150 3.77 -11.20 -15.99
C SER A 150 2.71 -10.18 -15.53
N ILE A 151 1.83 -9.72 -16.42
CA ILE A 151 0.70 -8.85 -16.06
C ILE A 151 -0.29 -9.59 -15.16
N ALA A 152 -0.63 -10.85 -15.47
CA ALA A 152 -1.51 -11.66 -14.63
C ALA A 152 -0.92 -11.88 -13.24
N ALA A 153 0.36 -12.24 -13.16
CA ALA A 153 1.07 -12.40 -11.89
C ALA A 153 1.11 -11.08 -11.12
N ALA A 154 1.36 -9.97 -11.81
CA ALA A 154 1.42 -8.66 -11.17
C ALA A 154 0.06 -8.21 -10.62
N LYS A 155 -1.04 -8.51 -11.32
CA LYS A 155 -2.39 -8.24 -10.84
C LYS A 155 -2.70 -9.01 -9.56
N LYS A 156 -2.33 -10.29 -9.51
CA LYS A 156 -2.49 -11.15 -8.32
C LYS A 156 -1.67 -10.65 -7.12
N LEU A 157 -0.46 -10.16 -7.37
CA LEU A 157 0.47 -9.72 -6.33
C LEU A 157 0.35 -8.23 -5.96
N LYS A 158 -0.44 -7.45 -6.71
CA LYS A 158 -0.46 -5.98 -6.66
C LYS A 158 0.94 -5.38 -6.87
N ALA A 159 1.64 -5.93 -7.87
CA ALA A 159 3.03 -5.61 -8.20
C ALA A 159 3.12 -4.71 -9.45
N LYS A 160 4.29 -4.08 -9.63
CA LYS A 160 4.67 -3.45 -10.90
C LYS A 160 5.32 -4.49 -11.80
N VAL A 161 5.10 -4.40 -13.11
CA VAL A 161 5.77 -5.24 -14.09
C VAL A 161 6.99 -4.52 -14.62
N VAL A 162 8.16 -5.15 -14.61
CA VAL A 162 9.37 -4.65 -15.26
C VAL A 162 9.54 -5.37 -16.60
N SER A 163 9.59 -4.58 -17.67
CA SER A 163 9.72 -5.06 -19.05
C SER A 163 10.50 -4.06 -19.91
N ASP A 164 10.66 -4.33 -21.21
CA ASP A 164 11.28 -3.41 -22.18
C ASP A 164 10.35 -2.24 -22.58
N ARG A 165 9.06 -2.36 -22.25
CA ARG A 165 8.00 -1.38 -22.58
C ARG A 165 7.49 -0.66 -21.34
N LYS A 166 7.03 0.58 -21.54
CA LYS A 166 6.34 1.39 -20.53
C LYS A 166 4.87 1.55 -20.93
N MET A 167 3.96 1.03 -20.13
CA MET A 167 2.52 1.14 -20.36
C MET A 167 1.72 0.82 -19.10
N LYS A 168 0.43 1.15 -19.10
CA LYS A 168 -0.49 0.80 -18.01
C LYS A 168 -1.62 -0.07 -18.56
N VAL A 169 -1.81 -1.26 -17.98
CA VAL A 169 -2.81 -2.23 -18.43
C VAL A 169 -3.66 -2.64 -17.23
N ASP A 170 -4.96 -2.34 -17.27
CA ASP A 170 -5.94 -2.77 -16.24
C ASP A 170 -5.49 -2.47 -14.80
N GLY A 171 -4.89 -1.29 -14.59
CA GLY A 171 -4.36 -0.86 -13.29
C GLY A 171 -2.93 -1.30 -12.98
N VAL A 172 -2.38 -2.28 -13.71
CA VAL A 172 -0.98 -2.73 -13.58
C VAL A 172 -0.06 -1.76 -14.32
N GLU A 173 0.95 -1.26 -13.62
CA GLU A 173 1.99 -0.40 -14.20
C GLU A 173 3.13 -1.26 -14.75
N ILE A 174 3.39 -1.14 -16.05
CA ILE A 174 4.54 -1.74 -16.72
C ILE A 174 5.58 -0.64 -16.89
N ILE A 175 6.73 -0.85 -16.28
CA ILE A 175 7.83 0.11 -16.23
C ILE A 175 9.11 -0.48 -16.81
N LYS A 176 10.02 0.39 -17.21
CA LYS A 176 11.38 -0.03 -17.53
C LYS A 176 12.17 -0.19 -16.24
N ALA A 177 13.21 -1.02 -16.29
CA ALA A 177 14.13 -1.18 -15.15
C ALA A 177 14.82 0.14 -14.74
N GLU A 178 14.89 1.12 -15.65
CA GLU A 178 15.39 2.48 -15.39
C GLU A 178 14.49 3.30 -14.47
N ASP A 179 13.18 3.11 -14.55
CA ASP A 179 12.19 3.89 -13.78
C ASP A 179 12.06 3.38 -12.33
N LEU A 180 12.86 2.37 -11.94
CA LEU A 180 12.79 1.70 -10.65
C LEU A 180 13.79 2.26 -9.63
N PHE A 181 14.75 3.07 -10.10
CA PHE A 181 15.83 3.69 -9.35
C PHE A 181 15.73 5.20 -9.46
#